data_AF-A0A7J9DDP4-F1
#
_entry.id   AF-A0A7J9DDP4-F1
#
_cell.length_a   1.000
_cell.length_b   1.000
_cell.length_c   1.000
_cell.angle_alpha   90.00
_cell.angle_beta   90.00
_cell.angle_gamma   90.00
#
_symmetry.space_group_name_H-M   'P 1'
#
loop_
_entity.id
_entity.type
_entity.pdbx_description
1 polymer ?
#
loop_
_entity_poly.entity_id
_entity_poly.type
_entity_poly.pdbx_seq_one_letter_code
_entity_poly.pdbx_strand_id
1 'polypeptide(L)'
;MLKYRNDPRCPSNGFYTYDAFITAARSFNGFGTTGDLATRKRELAAFFGQTSHETTGGWPTAPDGPYAWGYCFIREQNNPGAYCTPGSWPCAPGRRYFGRGPIQLTHNYNYGPAGRAIGEDLINNPDLVATNAIISFRTAIWFWMTPQGNKPSCHSVIIGEWRPSGADTAAGRVPGYGVITNIINGGLECGRGPDNRVASRIGFYRRYCDILGINHGSNLDCNNQRPFG
;
A
#
# COMPACT_ATOMS: atom_id res chain seq x y z
N MET A 1 -10.44 5.57 11.68
CA MET A 1 -9.15 5.68 10.96
C MET A 1 -9.18 6.80 9.93
N LEU A 2 -9.94 6.68 8.85
CA LEU A 2 -9.95 7.59 7.69
C LEU A 2 -10.94 8.75 7.84
N LYS A 3 -10.71 9.64 8.81
CA LYS A 3 -11.68 10.68 9.23
C LYS A 3 -11.90 11.75 8.15
N TYR A 4 -10.83 12.23 7.50
CA TYR A 4 -10.88 13.36 6.57
C TYR A 4 -10.90 12.99 5.08
N ARG A 5 -11.03 11.71 4.71
CA ARG A 5 -11.06 11.29 3.30
C ARG A 5 -12.18 11.92 2.47
N ASN A 6 -13.27 12.34 3.13
CA ASN A 6 -14.42 13.03 2.52
C ASN A 6 -14.43 14.54 2.82
N ASP A 7 -13.31 15.09 3.30
CA ASP A 7 -13.17 16.54 3.43
C ASP A 7 -13.20 17.17 2.02
N PRO A 8 -13.83 18.34 1.82
CA PRO A 8 -13.87 19.03 0.52
C PRO A 8 -12.48 19.34 -0.06
N ARG A 9 -11.43 19.40 0.76
CA ARG A 9 -10.04 19.56 0.31
C ARG A 9 -9.44 18.30 -0.32
N CYS A 10 -10.07 17.14 -0.12
CA CYS A 10 -9.60 15.88 -0.66
C CYS A 10 -10.23 15.58 -2.03
N PRO A 11 -9.43 15.42 -3.10
CA PRO A 11 -9.94 15.01 -4.40
C PRO A 11 -10.64 13.64 -4.41
N SER A 12 -10.44 12.83 -3.37
CA SER A 12 -11.09 11.53 -3.19
C SER A 12 -12.49 11.60 -2.55
N ASN A 13 -13.02 12.79 -2.25
CA ASN A 13 -14.27 12.93 -1.52
C ASN A 13 -15.42 12.13 -2.16
N GLY A 14 -15.98 11.18 -1.40
CA GLY A 14 -17.05 10.29 -1.83
C GLY A 14 -16.60 9.03 -2.58
N PHE A 15 -15.32 8.92 -2.94
CA PHE A 15 -14.80 7.77 -3.70
C PHE A 15 -14.55 6.55 -2.81
N TYR A 16 -13.79 6.70 -1.72
CA TYR A 16 -13.41 5.58 -0.86
C TYR A 16 -14.49 5.25 0.17
N THR A 17 -15.38 4.31 -0.16
CA THR A 17 -16.46 3.87 0.73
C THR A 17 -16.09 2.62 1.53
N TYR A 18 -16.73 2.44 2.68
CA TYR A 18 -16.57 1.23 3.50
C TYR A 18 -17.08 -0.01 2.74
N ASP A 19 -18.22 0.10 2.06
CA ASP A 19 -18.79 -1.01 1.29
C ASP A 19 -17.91 -1.44 0.13
N ALA A 20 -17.24 -0.49 -0.55
CA ALA A 20 -16.26 -0.83 -1.59
C ALA A 20 -15.07 -1.59 -1.02
N PHE A 21 -14.55 -1.17 0.14
CA PHE A 21 -13.49 -1.89 0.83
C PHE A 21 -13.92 -3.32 1.23
N ILE A 22 -15.08 -3.47 1.89
CA ILE A 22 -15.57 -4.79 2.31
C ILE A 22 -15.83 -5.69 1.11
N THR A 23 -16.41 -5.16 0.03
CA THR A 23 -16.66 -5.91 -1.20
C THR A 23 -15.36 -6.38 -1.85
N ALA A 24 -14.34 -5.51 -1.90
CA ALA A 24 -13.03 -5.87 -2.41
C ALA A 24 -12.34 -6.91 -1.52
N ALA A 25 -12.34 -6.73 -0.20
CA ALA A 25 -11.71 -7.63 0.76
C ALA A 25 -12.27 -9.06 0.69
N ARG A 26 -13.58 -9.21 0.44
CA ARG A 26 -14.21 -10.53 0.23
C ARG A 26 -13.67 -11.31 -0.97
N SER A 27 -12.97 -10.65 -1.90
CA SER A 27 -12.33 -11.32 -3.04
C SER A 27 -10.95 -11.93 -2.70
N PHE A 28 -10.42 -11.69 -1.49
CA PHE A 28 -9.07 -12.14 -1.10
C PHE A 28 -9.12 -12.91 0.21
N ASN A 29 -9.22 -14.24 0.11
CA ASN A 29 -9.18 -15.12 1.26
C ASN A 29 -7.89 -14.92 2.06
N GLY A 30 -8.02 -14.83 3.40
CA GLY A 30 -6.91 -14.61 4.31
C GLY A 30 -6.70 -13.15 4.72
N PHE A 31 -6.99 -12.18 3.85
CA PHE A 31 -6.81 -10.77 4.15
C PHE A 31 -7.69 -10.31 5.33
N GLY A 32 -7.06 -9.94 6.44
CA GLY A 32 -7.74 -9.54 7.67
C GLY A 32 -8.44 -10.69 8.41
N THR A 33 -8.24 -11.94 7.98
CA THR A 33 -8.90 -13.13 8.55
C THR A 33 -7.94 -14.22 9.01
N THR A 34 -6.64 -14.09 8.73
CA THR A 34 -5.61 -15.06 9.16
C THR A 34 -5.07 -14.76 10.56
N GLY A 35 -4.79 -15.81 11.34
CA GLY A 35 -4.23 -15.70 12.69
C GLY A 35 -5.24 -15.32 13.77
N ASP A 36 -4.73 -14.91 14.94
CA ASP A 36 -5.54 -14.46 16.07
C ASP A 36 -6.13 -13.05 15.84
N LEU A 37 -7.01 -12.60 16.73
CA LEU A 37 -7.66 -11.29 16.60
C LEU A 37 -6.65 -10.13 16.56
N ALA A 38 -5.57 -10.21 17.35
CA ALA A 38 -4.53 -9.19 17.37
C ALA A 38 -3.79 -9.12 16.02
N THR A 39 -3.52 -10.27 15.39
CA THR A 39 -2.87 -10.38 14.08
C THR A 39 -3.76 -9.83 12.97
N ARG A 40 -5.05 -10.18 12.96
CA ARG A 40 -6.04 -9.64 12.02
C ARG A 40 -6.15 -8.12 12.11
N LYS A 41 -6.22 -7.59 13.34
CA LYS A 41 -6.20 -6.14 13.59
C LYS A 41 -4.90 -5.50 13.12
N ARG A 42 -3.76 -6.15 13.36
CA ARG A 42 -2.43 -5.65 12.96
C ARG A 42 -2.30 -5.58 11.45
N GLU A 43 -2.79 -6.59 10.74
CA GLU A 43 -2.83 -6.57 9.28
C GLU A 43 -3.66 -5.40 8.74
N LEU A 44 -4.87 -5.19 9.28
CA LEU A 44 -5.70 -4.06 8.86
C LEU A 44 -5.01 -2.71 9.18
N ALA A 45 -4.43 -2.54 10.37
CA ALA A 45 -3.68 -1.34 10.71
C ALA A 45 -2.48 -1.13 9.77
N ALA A 46 -1.75 -2.18 9.41
CA ALA A 46 -0.59 -2.10 8.53
C ALA A 46 -1.00 -1.76 7.09
N PHE A 47 -2.00 -2.46 6.55
CA PHE A 47 -2.54 -2.19 5.22
C PHE A 47 -3.05 -0.76 5.11
N PHE A 48 -3.92 -0.33 6.03
CA PHE A 48 -4.42 1.04 6.04
C PHE A 48 -3.30 2.04 6.31
N GLY A 49 -2.30 1.70 7.13
CA GLY A 49 -1.16 2.55 7.42
C GLY A 49 -0.36 2.90 6.17
N GLN A 50 0.00 1.87 5.39
CA GLN A 50 0.75 2.02 4.16
C GLN A 50 -0.06 2.78 3.11
N THR A 51 -1.28 2.33 2.84
CA THR A 51 -2.14 2.95 1.83
C THR A 51 -2.58 4.38 2.21
N SER A 52 -2.65 4.70 3.49
CA SER A 52 -2.88 6.08 3.95
C SER A 52 -1.70 6.99 3.65
N HIS A 53 -0.46 6.49 3.76
CA HIS A 53 0.71 7.25 3.34
C HIS A 53 0.69 7.53 1.84
N GLU A 54 0.44 6.49 1.03
CA GLU A 54 0.37 6.61 -0.44
C GLU A 54 -0.66 7.65 -0.93
N THR A 55 -1.68 7.92 -0.11
CA THR A 55 -2.81 8.77 -0.48
C THR A 55 -2.99 9.95 0.48
N THR A 56 -1.96 10.29 1.26
CA THR A 56 -2.08 11.29 2.34
C THR A 56 -2.30 12.70 1.80
N GLY A 57 -3.25 13.41 2.39
CA GLY A 57 -3.39 14.86 2.26
C GLY A 57 -2.98 15.60 3.53
N GLY A 58 -2.28 14.94 4.45
CA GLY A 58 -1.92 15.49 5.76
C GLY A 58 -0.74 16.46 5.70
N TRP A 59 -0.80 17.49 6.52
CA TRP A 59 0.29 18.44 6.78
C TRP A 59 0.52 18.56 8.31
N PRO A 60 1.64 19.15 8.77
CA PRO A 60 2.00 19.13 10.20
C PRO A 60 0.94 19.70 11.15
N THR A 61 0.19 20.72 10.72
CA THR A 61 -0.86 21.39 11.50
C THR A 61 -2.28 21.01 11.05
N ALA A 62 -2.44 19.88 10.36
CA ALA A 62 -3.75 19.45 9.91
C ALA A 62 -4.68 19.15 11.09
N PRO A 63 -6.01 19.38 10.96
CA PRO A 63 -6.99 18.97 11.97
C PRO A 63 -6.81 17.49 12.36
N ASP A 64 -6.72 17.21 13.66
CA ASP A 64 -6.39 15.90 14.26
C ASP A 64 -5.03 15.30 13.83
N GLY A 65 -4.10 16.14 13.36
CA GLY A 65 -2.75 15.77 12.96
C GLY A 65 -2.65 15.15 11.57
N PRO A 66 -1.43 15.05 11.00
CA PRO A 66 -1.22 14.59 9.63
C PRO A 66 -1.72 13.16 9.38
N TYR A 67 -1.75 12.32 10.42
CA TYR A 67 -2.12 10.91 10.32
C TYR A 67 -3.64 10.65 10.35
N ALA A 68 -4.46 11.70 10.36
CA ALA A 68 -5.92 11.62 10.17
C ALA A 68 -6.36 11.77 8.71
N TRP A 69 -5.41 12.06 7.81
CA TRP A 69 -5.61 12.53 6.44
C TRP A 69 -5.21 11.53 5.35
N GLY A 70 -5.17 10.23 5.69
CA GLY A 70 -5.03 9.17 4.70
C GLY A 70 -6.25 9.07 3.78
N TYR A 71 -6.06 8.52 2.59
CA TYR A 71 -7.10 8.34 1.57
C TYR A 71 -7.66 9.66 1.02
N CYS A 72 -6.86 10.72 0.97
CA CYS A 72 -7.25 12.03 0.43
C CYS A 72 -7.07 12.13 -1.10
N PHE A 73 -6.09 11.42 -1.66
CA PHE A 73 -5.83 11.37 -3.10
C PHE A 73 -6.18 10.02 -3.71
N ILE A 74 -6.58 10.03 -4.98
CA ILE A 74 -6.81 8.82 -5.79
C ILE A 74 -5.69 8.61 -6.81
N ARG A 75 -5.16 9.70 -7.38
CA ARG A 75 -4.17 9.70 -8.47
C ARG A 75 -2.87 10.34 -7.99
N GLU A 76 -1.76 9.91 -8.58
CA GLU A 76 -0.45 10.52 -8.39
C GLU A 76 -0.47 12.01 -8.78
N GLN A 77 0.20 12.84 -7.99
CA GLN A 77 0.22 14.29 -8.15
C GLN A 77 1.41 14.74 -9.02
N ASN A 78 1.45 16.03 -9.39
CA ASN A 78 2.59 16.69 -10.05
C ASN A 78 2.94 16.22 -11.48
N ASN A 79 1.92 16.02 -12.33
CA ASN A 79 2.08 15.61 -13.75
C ASN A 79 2.98 14.36 -13.93
N PRO A 80 2.53 13.21 -13.42
CA PRO A 80 3.32 11.99 -13.31
C PRO A 80 3.74 11.43 -14.67
N GLY A 81 4.81 10.65 -14.78
CA GLY A 81 5.24 10.04 -16.05
C GLY A 81 4.22 9.08 -16.69
N ALA A 82 4.56 8.52 -17.86
CA ALA A 82 3.72 7.48 -18.47
C ALA A 82 3.86 6.12 -17.74
N TYR A 83 4.99 5.90 -17.05
CA TYR A 83 5.32 4.64 -16.37
C TYR A 83 5.13 3.41 -17.27
N CYS A 84 5.56 3.54 -18.51
CA CYS A 84 5.58 2.47 -19.49
C CYS A 84 7.00 1.88 -19.56
N THR A 85 7.15 0.63 -19.15
CA THR A 85 8.40 -0.11 -19.20
C THR A 85 8.28 -1.22 -20.24
N PRO A 86 9.18 -1.29 -21.25
CA PRO A 86 9.20 -2.40 -22.19
C PRO A 86 9.33 -3.75 -21.47
N GLY A 87 8.59 -4.77 -21.91
CA GLY A 87 8.62 -6.09 -21.31
C GLY A 87 7.37 -6.92 -21.60
N SER A 88 7.06 -7.86 -20.71
CA SER A 88 5.98 -8.84 -20.89
C SER A 88 4.56 -8.26 -20.89
N TRP A 89 4.39 -7.02 -20.41
CA TRP A 89 3.10 -6.33 -20.37
C TRP A 89 3.14 -5.13 -21.29
N PRO A 90 2.55 -5.18 -22.49
CA PRO A 90 2.62 -4.07 -23.43
C PRO A 90 1.87 -2.85 -22.91
N CYS A 91 2.35 -1.66 -23.26
CA CYS A 91 1.66 -0.41 -22.97
C CYS A 91 0.62 -0.16 -24.06
N ALA A 92 -0.64 0.00 -23.66
CA ALA A 92 -1.70 0.35 -24.59
C ALA A 92 -1.48 1.78 -25.13
N PRO A 93 -1.68 2.03 -26.44
CA PRO A 93 -1.52 3.36 -27.03
C PRO A 93 -2.30 4.44 -26.28
N GLY A 94 -1.62 5.55 -25.96
CA GLY A 94 -2.23 6.68 -25.24
C GLY A 94 -2.54 6.44 -23.77
N ARG A 95 -2.26 5.25 -23.21
CA ARG A 95 -2.48 4.95 -21.79
C ARG A 95 -1.23 5.25 -20.95
N ARG A 96 -1.47 5.63 -19.69
CA ARG A 96 -0.44 5.96 -18.69
C ARG A 96 -0.70 5.18 -17.42
N TYR A 97 0.37 4.67 -16.81
CA TYR A 97 0.34 3.78 -15.66
C TYR A 97 0.92 4.43 -14.40
N PHE A 98 0.66 5.73 -14.21
CA PHE A 98 0.97 6.44 -12.97
C PHE A 98 0.17 5.92 -11.79
N GLY A 99 0.57 6.31 -10.58
CA GLY A 99 -0.04 5.90 -9.33
C GLY A 99 -1.55 6.12 -9.30
N ARG A 100 -2.31 5.05 -9.07
CA ARG A 100 -3.77 5.10 -8.83
C ARG A 100 -4.17 4.23 -7.65
N GLY A 101 -5.21 4.65 -6.95
CA GLY A 101 -5.83 3.90 -5.86
C GLY A 101 -5.01 3.89 -4.56
N PRO A 102 -5.45 3.10 -3.56
CA PRO A 102 -4.88 3.12 -2.22
C PRO A 102 -3.39 2.77 -2.15
N ILE A 103 -2.90 1.89 -3.02
CA ILE A 103 -1.49 1.49 -3.04
C ILE A 103 -0.66 2.29 -4.07
N GLN A 104 -1.27 3.30 -4.70
CA GLN A 104 -0.68 4.03 -5.84
C GLN A 104 -0.06 3.08 -6.86
N LEU A 105 -0.86 2.12 -7.36
CA LEU A 105 -0.42 1.12 -8.32
C LEU A 105 0.22 1.84 -9.52
N THR A 106 1.49 1.53 -9.80
CA THR A 106 2.32 2.24 -10.79
C THR A 106 3.03 1.24 -11.69
N HIS A 107 3.23 1.60 -12.95
CA HIS A 107 3.80 0.81 -14.06
C HIS A 107 2.90 -0.28 -14.67
N ASN A 108 2.95 -0.36 -16.01
CA ASN A 108 2.27 -1.40 -16.81
C ASN A 108 2.53 -2.83 -16.33
N TYR A 109 3.75 -3.13 -15.88
CA TYR A 109 4.10 -4.45 -15.34
C TYR A 109 3.42 -4.78 -14.00
N ASN A 110 2.83 -3.81 -13.31
CA ASN A 110 1.97 -4.02 -12.15
C ASN A 110 0.48 -4.00 -12.52
N TYR A 111 0.06 -3.10 -13.41
CA TYR A 111 -1.33 -3.04 -13.89
C TYR A 111 -1.75 -4.33 -14.58
N GLY A 112 -0.88 -4.93 -15.40
CA GLY A 112 -1.17 -6.17 -16.12
C GLY A 112 -1.48 -7.36 -15.20
N PRO A 113 -0.55 -7.76 -14.31
CA PRO A 113 -0.80 -8.84 -13.36
C PRO A 113 -1.96 -8.53 -12.40
N ALA A 114 -2.09 -7.28 -11.93
CA ALA A 114 -3.21 -6.89 -11.08
C ALA A 114 -4.54 -7.11 -11.80
N GLY A 115 -4.67 -6.60 -13.02
CA GLY A 115 -5.87 -6.73 -13.84
C GLY A 115 -6.21 -8.19 -14.09
N ARG A 116 -5.22 -9.00 -14.50
CA ARG A 116 -5.41 -10.45 -14.69
C ARG A 116 -5.93 -11.12 -13.42
N ALA A 117 -5.36 -10.79 -12.25
CA ALA A 117 -5.73 -11.42 -10.99
C ALA A 117 -7.15 -11.05 -10.53
N ILE A 118 -7.63 -9.85 -10.85
CA ILE A 118 -8.94 -9.36 -10.42
C ILE A 118 -10.02 -9.48 -11.51
N GLY A 119 -9.67 -10.02 -12.68
CA GLY A 119 -10.58 -10.19 -13.82
C GLY A 119 -10.89 -8.91 -14.59
N GLU A 120 -9.99 -7.92 -14.58
CA GLU A 120 -10.18 -6.61 -15.20
C GLU A 120 -9.07 -6.31 -16.23
N ASP A 121 -9.41 -5.70 -17.37
CA ASP A 121 -8.40 -5.26 -18.35
C ASP A 121 -7.81 -3.89 -17.97
N LEU A 122 -6.87 -3.92 -17.02
CA LEU A 122 -6.18 -2.73 -16.53
C LEU A 122 -5.03 -2.26 -17.42
N ILE A 123 -4.63 -3.03 -18.44
CA ILE A 123 -3.66 -2.57 -19.44
C ILE A 123 -4.32 -1.57 -20.38
N ASN A 124 -5.50 -1.90 -20.91
CA ASN A 124 -6.23 -1.01 -21.81
C ASN A 124 -7.08 0.03 -21.05
N ASN A 125 -7.46 -0.25 -19.80
CA ASN A 125 -8.32 0.62 -18.99
C ASN A 125 -7.73 0.93 -17.60
N PRO A 126 -6.51 1.49 -17.50
CA PRO A 126 -5.86 1.74 -16.20
C PRO A 126 -6.64 2.73 -15.32
N ASP A 127 -7.45 3.61 -15.91
CA ASP A 127 -8.26 4.57 -15.17
C ASP A 127 -9.36 3.94 -14.31
N LEU A 128 -9.74 2.67 -14.55
CA LEU A 128 -10.66 1.94 -13.69
C LEU A 128 -10.21 1.93 -12.23
N VAL A 129 -8.90 1.90 -11.98
CA VAL A 129 -8.32 1.95 -10.63
C VAL A 129 -8.62 3.29 -9.92
N ALA A 130 -8.94 4.35 -10.67
CA ALA A 130 -9.25 5.67 -10.14
C ALA A 130 -10.70 6.14 -10.40
N THR A 131 -11.55 5.29 -10.99
CA THR A 131 -12.97 5.59 -11.25
C THR A 131 -13.93 4.56 -10.67
N ASN A 132 -13.45 3.37 -10.28
CA ASN A 132 -14.23 2.36 -9.58
C ASN A 132 -13.56 2.01 -8.25
N ALA A 133 -14.21 2.36 -7.14
CA ALA A 133 -13.65 2.18 -5.79
C ALA A 133 -13.43 0.70 -5.42
N ILE A 134 -14.27 -0.23 -5.90
CA ILE A 134 -14.09 -1.67 -5.66
C ILE A 134 -12.84 -2.15 -6.37
N ILE A 135 -12.67 -1.82 -7.66
CA ILE A 135 -11.44 -2.15 -8.41
C ILE A 135 -10.22 -1.51 -7.75
N SER A 136 -10.33 -0.25 -7.31
CA SER A 136 -9.29 0.48 -6.61
C SER A 136 -8.80 -0.25 -5.34
N PHE A 137 -9.73 -0.72 -4.49
CA PHE A 137 -9.36 -1.52 -3.33
C PHE A 137 -8.85 -2.91 -3.72
N ARG A 138 -9.41 -3.56 -4.75
CA ARG A 138 -8.95 -4.86 -5.21
C ARG A 138 -7.49 -4.82 -5.67
N THR A 139 -7.06 -3.79 -6.38
CA THR A 139 -5.64 -3.68 -6.79
C THR A 139 -4.71 -3.50 -5.59
N ALA A 140 -5.13 -2.72 -4.58
CA ALA A 140 -4.35 -2.53 -3.36
C ALA A 140 -4.23 -3.83 -2.55
N ILE A 141 -5.33 -4.57 -2.37
CA ILE A 141 -5.32 -5.85 -1.65
C ILE A 141 -4.57 -6.90 -2.46
N TRP A 142 -4.72 -6.93 -3.79
CA TRP A 142 -3.91 -7.80 -4.65
C TRP A 142 -2.41 -7.58 -4.42
N PHE A 143 -1.95 -6.33 -4.45
CA PHE A 143 -0.54 -6.02 -4.20
C PHE A 143 -0.10 -6.51 -2.82
N TRP A 144 -0.92 -6.27 -1.80
CA TRP A 144 -0.66 -6.69 -0.43
C TRP A 144 -0.51 -8.20 -0.28
N MET A 145 -1.35 -8.97 -0.98
CA MET A 145 -1.43 -10.43 -0.88
C MET A 145 -0.44 -11.16 -1.80
N THR A 146 0.15 -10.49 -2.79
CA THR A 146 0.89 -11.15 -3.87
C THR A 146 2.41 -10.99 -3.70
N PRO A 147 3.20 -12.07 -3.56
CA PRO A 147 4.66 -12.00 -3.60
C PRO A 147 5.14 -11.64 -5.01
N GLN A 148 6.26 -10.92 -5.12
CA GLN A 148 6.81 -10.47 -6.40
C GLN A 148 8.32 -10.67 -6.44
N GLY A 149 8.79 -11.58 -7.30
CA GLY A 149 10.21 -11.92 -7.41
C GLY A 149 10.77 -12.40 -6.07
N ASN A 150 11.78 -11.71 -5.55
CA ASN A 150 12.37 -12.00 -4.22
C ASN A 150 11.65 -11.31 -3.05
N LYS A 151 10.58 -10.54 -3.31
CA LYS A 151 9.77 -9.92 -2.27
C LYS A 151 8.68 -10.90 -1.80
N PRO A 152 8.56 -11.18 -0.49
CA PRO A 152 7.37 -11.85 0.04
C PRO A 152 6.14 -10.95 -0.12
N SER A 153 4.94 -11.50 0.09
CA SER A 153 3.75 -10.66 0.20
C SER A 153 3.79 -9.84 1.50
N CYS A 154 3.18 -8.66 1.47
CA CYS A 154 3.01 -7.86 2.70
C CYS A 154 2.17 -8.64 3.73
N HIS A 155 1.19 -9.40 3.24
CA HIS A 155 0.39 -10.33 4.03
C HIS A 155 1.25 -11.29 4.84
N SER A 156 2.09 -12.11 4.18
CA SER A 156 2.86 -13.14 4.88
C SER A 156 3.85 -12.56 5.89
N VAL A 157 4.36 -11.35 5.66
CA VAL A 157 5.16 -10.61 6.64
C VAL A 157 4.34 -10.29 7.89
N ILE A 158 3.19 -9.62 7.74
CA ILE A 158 2.48 -9.06 8.91
C ILE A 158 1.80 -10.15 9.76
N ILE A 159 1.43 -11.28 9.15
CA ILE A 159 0.86 -12.43 9.86
C ILE A 159 1.93 -13.36 10.45
N GLY A 160 3.22 -13.08 10.20
CA GLY A 160 4.34 -13.81 10.77
C GLY A 160 4.65 -15.15 10.08
N GLU A 161 4.17 -15.36 8.86
CA GLU A 161 4.46 -16.55 8.05
C GLU A 161 5.80 -16.44 7.31
N TRP A 162 6.16 -15.24 6.86
CA TRP A 162 7.44 -15.04 6.16
C TRP A 162 8.62 -15.31 7.10
N ARG A 163 9.57 -16.11 6.60
CA ARG A 163 10.85 -16.40 7.25
C ARG A 163 11.95 -15.76 6.41
N PRO A 164 12.71 -14.79 6.94
CA PRO A 164 13.82 -14.18 6.22
C PRO A 164 14.83 -15.24 5.78
N SER A 165 15.30 -15.14 4.53
CA SER A 165 16.44 -15.93 4.07
C SER A 165 17.75 -15.47 4.71
N GLY A 166 18.84 -16.20 4.48
CA GLY A 166 20.18 -15.73 4.83
C GLY A 166 20.53 -14.40 4.17
N ALA A 167 20.10 -14.19 2.91
CA ALA A 167 20.30 -12.93 2.19
C ALA A 167 19.48 -11.78 2.78
N ASP A 168 18.26 -12.06 3.27
CA ASP A 168 17.43 -11.05 3.96
C ASP A 168 18.05 -10.63 5.29
N THR A 169 18.50 -11.62 6.08
CA THR A 169 19.15 -11.36 7.36
C THR A 169 20.43 -10.53 7.19
N ALA A 170 21.28 -10.89 6.21
CA ALA A 170 22.49 -10.13 5.88
C ALA A 170 22.17 -8.71 5.37
N ALA A 171 21.00 -8.50 4.77
CA ALA A 171 20.50 -7.21 4.31
C ALA A 171 19.77 -6.41 5.40
N GLY A 172 19.68 -6.92 6.63
CA GLY A 172 18.93 -6.31 7.73
C GLY A 172 17.40 -6.40 7.59
N ARG A 173 16.89 -7.14 6.60
CA ARG A 173 15.44 -7.32 6.37
C ARG A 173 14.90 -8.37 7.34
N VAL A 174 14.27 -7.89 8.40
CA VAL A 174 13.66 -8.70 9.47
C VAL A 174 12.14 -8.50 9.50
N PRO A 175 11.35 -9.45 10.06
CA PRO A 175 9.89 -9.32 10.10
C PRO A 175 9.45 -8.06 10.86
N GLY A 176 8.52 -7.32 10.28
CA GLY A 176 8.00 -6.08 10.86
C GLY A 176 7.44 -5.13 9.82
N TYR A 177 6.94 -3.99 10.27
CA TYR A 177 6.32 -3.00 9.38
C TYR A 177 7.34 -2.34 8.42
N GLY A 178 8.61 -2.26 8.83
CA GLY A 178 9.68 -1.71 8.02
C GLY A 178 9.94 -2.50 6.74
N VAL A 179 9.93 -3.84 6.81
CA VAL A 179 10.14 -4.65 5.59
C VAL A 179 8.93 -4.56 4.65
N ILE A 180 7.73 -4.28 5.16
CA ILE A 180 6.55 -3.96 4.33
C ILE A 180 6.78 -2.66 3.55
N THR A 181 7.30 -1.62 4.21
CA THR A 181 7.72 -0.39 3.51
C THR A 181 8.78 -0.69 2.44
N ASN A 182 9.72 -1.59 2.74
CA ASN A 182 10.75 -2.03 1.79
C ASN A 182 10.16 -2.76 0.56
N ILE A 183 9.16 -3.62 0.76
CA ILE A 183 8.43 -4.30 -0.33
C ILE A 183 7.76 -3.26 -1.24
N ILE A 184 7.06 -2.28 -0.65
CA ILE A 184 6.27 -1.28 -1.36
C ILE A 184 7.16 -0.30 -2.13
N ASN A 185 8.15 0.33 -1.47
CA ASN A 185 8.95 1.38 -2.09
C ASN A 185 10.41 1.45 -1.60
N GLY A 186 10.99 0.31 -1.22
CA GLY A 186 12.32 0.28 -0.61
C GLY A 186 13.43 0.85 -1.48
N GLY A 187 13.33 0.72 -2.80
CA GLY A 187 14.29 1.29 -3.75
C GLY A 187 14.44 2.81 -3.65
N LEU A 188 13.43 3.51 -3.10
CA LEU A 188 13.46 4.96 -2.88
C LEU A 188 13.58 5.34 -1.40
N GLU A 189 13.08 4.51 -0.49
CA GLU A 189 12.85 4.90 0.92
C GLU A 189 13.76 4.20 1.93
N CYS A 190 14.35 3.04 1.60
CA CYS A 190 15.06 2.21 2.57
C CYS A 190 16.58 2.21 2.37
N GLY A 191 17.31 1.81 3.41
CA GLY A 191 18.76 1.55 3.38
C GLY A 191 19.64 2.79 3.23
N ARG A 192 19.09 3.97 3.55
CA ARG A 192 19.75 5.28 3.38
C ARG A 192 19.61 6.20 4.61
N GLY A 193 19.39 5.60 5.78
CA GLY A 193 19.13 6.34 7.01
C GLY A 193 17.68 6.80 7.15
N PRO A 194 17.38 7.68 8.13
CA PRO A 194 16.03 8.18 8.39
C PRO A 194 15.43 8.91 7.19
N ASP A 195 14.18 8.58 6.87
CA ASP A 195 13.42 9.17 5.77
C ASP A 195 12.02 9.61 6.22
N ASN A 196 11.60 10.82 5.83
CA ASN A 196 10.31 11.37 6.23
C ASN A 196 9.12 10.57 5.67
N ARG A 197 9.28 9.89 4.54
CA ARG A 197 8.24 9.03 3.94
C ARG A 197 8.04 7.78 4.78
N VAL A 198 9.14 7.13 5.17
CA VAL A 198 9.13 6.00 6.11
C VAL A 198 8.50 6.42 7.44
N ALA A 199 8.90 7.58 7.99
CA ALA A 199 8.32 8.10 9.23
C ALA A 199 6.81 8.37 9.11
N SER A 200 6.35 8.86 7.95
CA SER A 200 4.92 9.08 7.68
C SER A 200 4.13 7.76 7.64
N ARG A 201 4.65 6.72 6.97
CA ARG A 201 4.06 5.36 6.97
C ARG A 201 3.92 4.82 8.39
N ILE A 202 4.96 4.98 9.20
CA ILE A 202 4.97 4.56 10.61
C ILE A 202 3.93 5.35 11.40
N GLY A 203 3.85 6.67 11.24
CA GLY A 203 2.89 7.52 11.96
C GLY A 203 1.43 7.10 11.77
N PHE A 204 1.03 6.79 10.53
CA PHE A 204 -0.30 6.21 10.26
C PHE A 204 -0.50 4.86 10.94
N TYR A 205 0.47 3.95 10.81
CA TYR A 205 0.39 2.61 11.40
C TYR A 205 0.26 2.65 12.93
N ARG A 206 1.05 3.49 13.60
CA ARG A 206 0.97 3.68 15.05
C ARG A 206 -0.42 4.16 15.46
N ARG A 207 -0.92 5.23 14.82
CA ARG A 207 -2.25 5.76 15.10
C ARG A 207 -3.35 4.71 14.91
N TYR A 208 -3.25 3.88 13.87
CA TYR A 208 -4.27 2.85 13.60
C TYR A 208 -4.20 1.69 14.57
N CYS A 209 -3.00 1.28 14.98
CA CYS A 209 -2.85 0.32 16.06
C CYS A 209 -3.43 0.85 17.38
N ASP A 210 -3.21 2.13 17.70
CA ASP A 210 -3.76 2.76 18.91
C ASP A 210 -5.29 2.75 18.89
N ILE A 211 -5.91 3.11 17.75
CA ILE A 211 -7.37 3.03 17.55
C ILE A 211 -7.89 1.60 17.74
N LEU A 212 -7.13 0.59 17.33
CA LEU A 212 -7.52 -0.83 17.43
C LEU A 212 -7.15 -1.48 18.77
N GLY A 213 -6.42 -0.78 19.64
CA GLY A 213 -5.95 -1.27 20.93
C GLY A 213 -4.95 -2.42 20.81
N ILE A 214 -3.99 -2.34 19.89
CA ILE A 214 -2.95 -3.38 19.68
C ILE A 214 -1.53 -2.80 19.73
N ASN A 215 -0.56 -3.63 20.10
CA ASN A 215 0.86 -3.28 20.04
C ASN A 215 1.35 -3.24 18.58
N HIS A 216 2.20 -2.26 18.28
CA HIS A 216 2.70 -1.97 16.93
C HIS A 216 3.76 -2.99 16.46
N GLY A 217 4.35 -3.73 17.39
CA GLY A 217 5.50 -4.60 17.14
C GLY A 217 6.82 -3.81 17.06
N SER A 218 7.89 -4.51 16.70
CA SER A 218 9.23 -3.96 16.48
C SER A 218 9.53 -3.82 14.98
N ASN A 219 10.75 -3.37 14.64
CA ASN A 219 11.24 -3.26 13.26
C ASN A 219 10.32 -2.41 12.36
N LEU A 220 9.94 -1.23 12.86
CA LEU A 220 8.94 -0.38 12.20
C LEU A 220 9.50 0.38 10.99
N ASP A 221 10.80 0.66 10.99
CA ASP A 221 11.48 1.35 9.90
C ASP A 221 12.33 0.40 9.04
N CYS A 222 12.75 0.92 7.89
CA CYS A 222 13.68 0.26 6.99
C CYS A 222 14.95 1.09 6.75
N ASN A 223 15.30 1.98 7.68
CA ASN A 223 16.38 2.96 7.51
C ASN A 223 17.71 2.28 7.18
N ASN A 224 17.95 1.12 7.79
CA ASN A 224 19.16 0.31 7.64
C ASN A 224 18.94 -0.99 6.85
N GLN A 225 17.75 -1.18 6.25
CA GLN A 225 17.47 -2.37 5.46
C GLN A 225 17.88 -2.13 4.01
N ARG A 226 18.72 -3.00 3.44
CA ARG A 226 19.00 -2.94 2.01
C ARG A 226 17.70 -3.17 1.22
N PRO A 227 17.39 -2.34 0.21
CA PRO A 227 16.20 -2.54 -0.62
C PRO A 227 16.13 -3.95 -1.22
N PHE A 228 14.93 -4.49 -1.40
CA PHE A 228 14.73 -5.64 -2.27
C PHE A 228 15.10 -5.25 -3.72
N GLY A 229 15.85 -6.11 -4.39
CA GLY A 229 16.31 -5.98 -5.78
C GLY A 229 16.83 -7.30 -6.29
#